data_AF-A0A1G1K901-F1
#
_entry.id   AF-A0A1G1K901-F1
#
_cell.length_a   1.000
_cell.length_b   1.000
_cell.length_c   1.000
_cell.angle_alpha   90.00
_cell.angle_beta   90.00
_cell.angle_gamma   90.00
#
_symmetry.space_group_name_H-M   'P 1'
#
loop_
_entity.id
_entity.type
_entity.pdbx_description
1 polymer ?
#
loop_
_entity_poly.entity_id
_entity_poly.type
_entity_poly.pdbx_seq_one_letter_code
_entity_poly.pdbx_strand_id
1 'polypeptide(L)'
;MLLGLSAVLVLCFSISAPLMAADDGLLVARGEELFQSKEGLNVKIACILCHKGAKALDPAKINALGDDLPNVINKYLVEKAKGTAIAADSEEMRALVAYLRSDRLGSSS
;
A
#
# COMPACT_ATOMS: atom_id res chain seq x y z
N MET A 1 62.91 -25.72 4.29
CA MET A 1 62.00 -26.12 3.20
C MET A 1 60.98 -27.09 3.76
N LEU A 2 59.77 -26.63 4.09
CA LEU A 2 58.61 -27.49 4.32
C LEU A 2 57.34 -26.70 3.99
N LEU A 3 56.53 -27.33 3.16
CA LEU A 3 55.24 -26.91 2.64
C LEU A 3 54.19 -26.80 3.75
N GLY A 4 53.21 -25.92 3.56
CA GLY A 4 52.05 -25.83 4.43
C GLY A 4 50.94 -24.97 3.83
N LEU A 5 50.34 -25.45 2.75
CA LEU A 5 49.04 -24.95 2.28
C LEU A 5 48.01 -25.11 3.41
N SER A 6 47.26 -24.06 3.70
CA SER A 6 45.91 -24.18 4.26
C SER A 6 45.09 -22.99 3.81
N ALA A 7 44.56 -23.13 2.59
CA ALA A 7 43.49 -22.29 2.08
C ALA A 7 42.21 -22.61 2.87
N VAL A 8 41.88 -21.78 3.86
CA VAL A 8 40.56 -21.82 4.51
C VAL A 8 39.59 -21.12 3.57
N LEU A 9 38.95 -21.92 2.71
CA LEU A 9 37.85 -21.50 1.85
C LEU A 9 36.62 -21.25 2.75
N VAL A 10 36.45 -20.02 3.25
CA VAL A 10 35.20 -19.59 3.87
C VAL A 10 34.17 -19.45 2.76
N LEU A 11 33.38 -20.50 2.56
CA LEU A 11 32.16 -20.50 1.75
C LEU A 11 31.17 -19.51 2.37
N CYS A 12 31.27 -18.23 1.97
CA CYS A 12 30.20 -17.26 2.12
C CYS A 12 29.02 -17.73 1.26
N PHE A 13 28.14 -18.53 1.85
CA PHE A 13 26.85 -18.87 1.30
C PHE A 13 25.97 -17.62 1.39
N SER A 14 26.09 -16.74 0.39
CA SER A 14 25.17 -15.64 0.18
C SER A 14 23.81 -16.24 -0.20
N ILE A 15 22.93 -16.38 0.78
CA ILE A 15 21.53 -16.69 0.57
C ILE A 15 20.90 -15.45 -0.05
N SER A 16 20.98 -15.33 -1.37
CA SER A 16 20.21 -14.35 -2.14
C SER A 16 18.76 -14.79 -2.16
N ALA A 17 18.00 -14.45 -1.13
CA ALA A 17 16.55 -14.52 -1.17
C ALA A 17 16.02 -13.42 -2.13
N PRO A 18 15.04 -13.72 -3.01
CA PRO A 18 14.43 -12.70 -3.84
C PRO A 18 13.49 -11.86 -2.96
N LEU A 19 14.00 -10.73 -2.47
CA LEU A 19 13.30 -9.78 -1.61
C LEU A 19 12.39 -8.83 -2.42
N MET A 20 11.59 -9.35 -3.37
CA MET A 20 10.78 -8.49 -4.26
C MET A 20 9.26 -8.61 -4.08
N ALA A 21 8.76 -9.53 -3.23
CA ALA A 21 7.31 -9.73 -3.02
C ALA A 21 6.81 -9.23 -1.64
N ALA A 22 7.71 -8.82 -0.74
CA ALA A 22 7.34 -8.34 0.60
C ALA A 22 6.86 -6.88 0.61
N ASP A 23 7.29 -6.08 -0.36
CA ASP A 23 7.02 -4.62 -0.41
C ASP A 23 5.55 -4.33 -0.71
N ASP A 24 4.97 -5.03 -1.70
CA ASP A 24 3.58 -4.84 -2.12
C ASP A 24 2.58 -5.21 -1.02
N GLY A 25 2.85 -6.29 -0.26
CA GLY A 25 1.99 -6.71 0.84
C GLY A 25 1.95 -5.70 1.99
N LEU A 26 3.08 -5.05 2.28
CA LEU A 26 3.18 -3.99 3.29
C LEU A 26 2.45 -2.72 2.85
N LEU A 27 2.59 -2.31 1.58
CA LEU A 27 1.86 -1.16 1.04
C LEU A 27 0.35 -1.37 1.05
N VAL A 28 -0.13 -2.57 0.68
CA VAL A 28 -1.56 -2.90 0.73
C VAL A 28 -2.08 -2.86 2.17
N ALA A 29 -1.34 -3.42 3.13
CA ALA A 29 -1.73 -3.37 4.55
C ALA A 29 -1.77 -1.93 5.08
N ARG A 30 -0.79 -1.09 4.70
CA ARG A 30 -0.79 0.32 5.06
C ARG A 30 -1.96 1.08 4.43
N GLY A 31 -2.28 0.80 3.18
CA GLY A 31 -3.43 1.39 2.49
C GLY A 31 -4.76 1.01 3.14
N GLU A 32 -4.88 -0.24 3.60
CA GLU A 32 -6.03 -0.70 4.36
C GLU A 32 -6.17 0.06 5.69
N GLU A 33 -5.08 0.24 6.44
CA GLU A 33 -5.07 1.04 7.67
C GLU A 33 -5.53 2.48 7.42
N LEU A 34 -4.97 3.14 6.39
CA LEU A 34 -5.34 4.51 5.99
C LEU A 34 -6.80 4.62 5.55
N PHE A 35 -7.35 3.58 4.92
CA PHE A 35 -8.75 3.53 4.53
C PHE A 35 -9.70 3.41 5.73
N GLN A 36 -9.23 2.78 6.81
CA GLN A 36 -10.02 2.49 8.03
C GLN A 36 -9.89 3.56 9.12
N SER A 37 -8.78 4.31 9.16
CA SER A 37 -8.44 5.29 10.20
C SER A 37 -8.62 6.75 9.76
N LYS A 38 -8.71 7.66 10.73
CA LYS A 38 -8.71 9.12 10.50
C LYS A 38 -7.33 9.74 10.64
N GLU A 39 -6.52 9.17 11.53
CA GLU A 39 -5.31 9.75 12.08
C GLU A 39 -4.17 9.76 11.05
N GLY A 40 -4.06 8.70 10.22
CA GLY A 40 -2.99 8.58 9.21
C GLY A 40 -3.12 9.53 8.01
N LEU A 41 -4.30 10.11 7.77
CA LEU A 41 -4.55 11.08 6.69
C LEU A 41 -4.97 12.46 7.22
N ASN A 42 -5.01 12.63 8.55
CA ASN A 42 -5.53 13.82 9.22
C ASN A 42 -6.92 14.26 8.70
N VAL A 43 -7.85 13.30 8.59
CA VAL A 43 -9.22 13.52 8.09
C VAL A 43 -10.25 13.46 9.21
N LYS A 44 -11.44 14.05 9.00
CA LYS A 44 -12.54 13.96 9.96
C LYS A 44 -13.37 12.68 9.81
N ILE A 45 -13.40 12.11 8.60
CA ILE A 45 -14.20 10.93 8.25
C ILE A 45 -13.30 9.92 7.52
N ALA A 46 -13.17 8.71 8.07
CA ALA A 46 -12.44 7.62 7.43
C ALA A 46 -13.21 7.08 6.21
N CYS A 47 -12.50 6.61 5.19
CA CYS A 47 -13.08 6.14 3.93
C CYS A 47 -14.11 5.00 4.14
N ILE A 48 -13.80 4.06 5.04
CA ILE A 48 -14.67 2.93 5.38
C ILE A 48 -16.07 3.34 5.86
N LEU A 49 -16.23 4.53 6.44
CA LEU A 49 -17.53 4.98 6.93
C LEU A 49 -18.52 5.28 5.80
N CYS A 50 -18.03 5.62 4.60
CA CYS A 50 -18.85 5.80 3.40
C CYS A 50 -18.89 4.56 2.51
N HIS A 51 -17.84 3.74 2.55
CA HIS A 51 -17.60 2.65 1.60
C HIS A 51 -17.66 1.26 2.25
N LYS A 52 -18.79 0.94 2.89
CA LYS A 52 -19.05 -0.36 3.52
C LYS A 52 -20.42 -0.94 3.16
N GLY A 53 -20.56 -2.26 3.27
CA GLY A 53 -21.81 -2.97 2.99
C GLY A 53 -22.31 -2.70 1.58
N ALA A 54 -23.58 -2.29 1.43
CA ALA A 54 -24.19 -1.98 0.13
C ALA A 54 -23.53 -0.81 -0.63
N LYS A 55 -22.63 -0.04 0.01
CA LYS A 55 -21.87 1.07 -0.58
C LYS A 55 -20.39 0.74 -0.78
N ALA A 56 -20.01 -0.53 -0.64
CA ALA A 56 -18.64 -0.97 -0.91
C ALA A 56 -18.20 -0.53 -2.32
N LEU A 57 -16.92 -0.22 -2.45
CA LEU A 57 -16.33 0.14 -3.73
C LEU A 57 -16.30 -1.08 -4.64
N ASP A 58 -16.56 -0.85 -5.92
CA ASP A 58 -16.51 -1.88 -6.96
C ASP A 58 -15.08 -1.92 -7.55
N PRO A 59 -14.34 -3.04 -7.40
CA PRO A 59 -12.97 -3.15 -7.90
C PRO A 59 -12.84 -2.89 -9.40
N ALA A 60 -13.85 -3.28 -10.20
CA ALA A 60 -13.82 -3.06 -11.64
C ALA A 60 -13.88 -1.57 -11.97
N LYS A 61 -14.69 -0.80 -11.23
CA LYS A 61 -14.78 0.66 -11.39
C LYS A 61 -13.52 1.36 -10.92
N ILE A 62 -12.90 0.90 -9.83
CA ILE A 62 -11.63 1.45 -9.35
C ILE A 62 -10.53 1.24 -10.38
N ASN A 63 -10.41 0.04 -10.94
CA ASN A 63 -9.40 -0.26 -11.96
C ASN A 63 -9.63 0.53 -13.25
N ALA A 64 -10.89 0.78 -13.64
CA ALA A 64 -11.24 1.58 -14.80
C ALA A 64 -10.83 3.06 -14.68
N LEU A 65 -10.56 3.59 -13.47
CA LEU A 65 -10.06 4.96 -13.28
C LEU A 65 -8.60 5.11 -13.73
N GLY A 66 -7.82 4.02 -13.81
CA GLY A 66 -6.43 4.09 -14.25
C GLY A 66 -5.62 5.13 -13.47
N ASP A 67 -4.90 5.99 -14.19
CA ASP A 67 -4.01 7.02 -13.63
C ASP A 67 -4.76 8.19 -12.99
N ASP A 68 -6.09 8.29 -13.16
CA ASP A 68 -6.90 9.32 -12.51
C ASP A 68 -7.27 8.96 -11.06
N LEU A 69 -7.03 7.72 -10.61
CA LEU A 69 -7.39 7.27 -9.27
C LEU A 69 -6.84 8.18 -8.15
N PRO A 70 -5.56 8.64 -8.16
CA PRO A 70 -5.06 9.61 -7.18
C PRO A 70 -5.85 10.92 -7.14
N ASN A 71 -6.27 11.44 -8.30
CA ASN A 71 -7.06 12.68 -8.38
C ASN A 71 -8.43 12.48 -7.74
N VAL A 72 -9.07 11.33 -7.98
CA VAL A 72 -10.35 10.97 -7.36
C VAL A 72 -10.19 10.84 -5.84
N ILE A 73 -9.16 10.14 -5.36
CA ILE A 73 -8.87 10.02 -3.92
C ILE A 73 -8.75 11.42 -3.28
N ASN A 74 -7.92 12.29 -3.85
CA ASN A 74 -7.73 13.65 -3.33
C ASN A 74 -9.01 14.48 -3.33
N LYS A 75 -9.85 14.36 -4.37
CA LYS A 75 -11.17 15.01 -4.39
C LYS A 75 -12.02 14.58 -3.19
N TYR A 76 -12.08 13.29 -2.90
CA TYR A 76 -12.86 12.77 -1.77
C TYR A 76 -12.23 13.11 -0.40
N LEU A 77 -10.91 13.16 -0.29
CA LEU A 77 -10.22 13.62 0.93
C LEU A 77 -10.63 15.05 1.30
N VAL A 78 -10.66 15.95 0.31
CA VAL A 78 -11.03 17.36 0.53
C VAL A 78 -12.54 17.51 0.73
N GLU A 79 -13.34 17.00 -0.20
CA GLU A 79 -14.78 17.29 -0.22
C GLU A 79 -15.56 16.52 0.85
N LYS A 80 -15.21 15.26 1.09
CA LYS A 80 -15.97 14.35 1.96
C LYS A 80 -15.27 14.10 3.28
N ALA A 81 -13.98 13.77 3.25
CA ALA A 81 -13.23 13.45 4.46
C ALA A 81 -12.84 14.69 5.28
N LYS A 82 -12.94 15.90 4.69
CA LYS A 82 -12.61 17.19 5.29
C LYS A 82 -11.14 17.29 5.74
N GLY A 83 -10.26 16.63 5.01
CA GLY A 83 -8.81 16.78 5.13
C GLY A 83 -8.25 17.67 4.01
N THR A 84 -6.96 17.50 3.74
CA THR A 84 -6.24 18.15 2.64
C THR A 84 -5.87 17.12 1.58
N ALA A 85 -5.65 17.58 0.35
CA ALA A 85 -5.03 16.75 -0.66
C ALA A 85 -3.61 16.34 -0.22
N ILE A 86 -3.20 15.13 -0.56
CA ILE A 86 -1.83 14.62 -0.37
C ILE A 86 -1.12 14.55 -1.71
N ALA A 87 0.22 14.55 -1.70
CA ALA A 87 1.01 14.48 -2.92
C ALA A 87 0.76 13.15 -3.65
N ALA A 88 0.67 13.19 -4.99
CA ALA A 88 0.33 12.02 -5.78
C ALA A 88 1.37 10.89 -5.69
N ASP A 89 2.62 11.25 -5.41
CA ASP A 89 3.78 10.37 -5.23
C ASP A 89 4.11 10.06 -3.75
N SER A 90 3.31 10.59 -2.81
CA SER A 90 3.46 10.27 -1.38
C SER A 90 3.29 8.78 -1.10
N GLU A 91 3.91 8.32 -0.01
CA GLU A 91 3.76 6.94 0.45
C GLU A 91 2.30 6.61 0.76
N GLU A 92 1.57 7.55 1.36
CA GLU A 92 0.15 7.41 1.69
C GLU A 92 -0.71 7.24 0.43
N MET A 93 -0.48 8.03 -0.61
CA MET A 93 -1.21 7.90 -1.87
C MET A 93 -0.90 6.55 -2.54
N ARG A 94 0.39 6.17 -2.60
CA ARG A 94 0.81 4.88 -3.15
C ARG A 94 0.17 3.70 -2.39
N ALA A 95 0.13 3.76 -1.06
CA ALA A 95 -0.49 2.75 -0.22
C ALA A 95 -2.01 2.67 -0.45
N LEU A 96 -2.72 3.81 -0.49
CA LEU A 96 -4.15 3.84 -0.80
C LEU A 96 -4.46 3.26 -2.19
N VAL A 97 -3.69 3.64 -3.21
CA VAL A 97 -3.84 3.10 -4.56
C VAL A 97 -3.59 1.59 -4.58
N ALA A 98 -2.54 1.11 -3.91
CA ALA A 98 -2.23 -0.31 -3.81
C ALA A 98 -3.39 -1.08 -3.17
N TYR A 99 -3.90 -0.61 -2.03
CA TYR A 99 -5.03 -1.24 -1.36
C TYR A 99 -6.31 -1.24 -2.22
N LEU A 100 -6.67 -0.10 -2.81
CA LEU A 100 -7.88 0.03 -3.64
C LEU A 100 -7.83 -0.82 -4.91
N ARG A 101 -6.65 -1.15 -5.42
CA ARG A 101 -6.46 -2.06 -6.58
C ARG A 101 -6.27 -3.52 -6.18
N SER A 102 -6.12 -3.81 -4.89
CA SER A 102 -5.90 -5.17 -4.39
C SER A 102 -7.20 -5.99 -4.35
N ASP A 103 -7.04 -7.31 -4.28
CA ASP A 103 -8.12 -8.27 -4.01
C ASP A 103 -8.64 -8.21 -2.56
N ARG A 104 -7.94 -7.49 -1.67
CA ARG A 104 -8.31 -7.27 -0.27
C ARG A 104 -9.30 -6.12 -0.08
N LEU A 105 -9.71 -5.42 -1.15
CA LEU A 105 -10.66 -4.32 -1.03
C LEU A 105 -11.98 -4.79 -0.42
N GLY A 106 -12.26 -4.38 0.82
CA GLY A 106 -13.49 -4.74 1.55
C GLY A 106 -13.43 -6.07 2.31
N SER A 107 -12.26 -6.73 2.41
CA SER A 107 -12.11 -7.98 3.16
C SER A 107 -12.23 -7.82 4.68
N SER A 108 -12.23 -6.60 5.20
CA SER A 108 -12.40 -6.29 6.63
C SER A 108 -13.88 -6.17 7.06
N SER A 109 -14.74 -7.03 6.51
CA SER A 109 -16.18 -7.10 6.84
C SER A 109 -16.44 -7.79 8.17
#